data_AF-A0AAV5VEH8-F1
#
_entry.id   AF-A0AAV5VEH8-F1
#
_cell.length_a   1.000
_cell.length_b   1.000
_cell.length_c   1.000
_cell.angle_alpha   90.00
_cell.angle_beta   90.00
_cell.angle_gamma   90.00
#
_symmetry.space_group_name_H-M   'P 1'
#
loop_
_entity.id
_entity.type
_entity.pdbx_description
1 polymer ?
#
loop_
_entity_poly.entity_id
_entity_poly.type
_entity_poly.pdbx_seq_one_letter_code
_entity_poly.pdbx_strand_id
1 'polypeptide(L)'
;REHAISDMIRQVILSVLPLLAFCCLPMKPTNPGIPANPGGGMPKACTAISQWPVVDCNAVYSGLFTCSAISINAAGITCPVGNFIMKGSTGFLSPTSIVCDSATGQYTTVAASETFNEAMLTTNIGAPFLLACIS
;
A
#
# COMPACT_ATOMS: atom_id res chain seq x y z
N ARG A 1 11.58 39.77 -58.29
CA ARG A 1 11.75 39.11 -56.97
C ARG A 1 10.35 38.77 -56.43
N GLU A 2 9.55 38.08 -57.22
CA GLU A 2 8.08 37.97 -57.04
C GLU A 2 7.55 36.55 -57.34
N HIS A 3 8.43 35.59 -57.60
CA HIS A 3 8.06 34.22 -57.99
C HIS A 3 8.38 33.15 -56.93
N ALA A 4 8.59 33.55 -55.67
CA ALA A 4 8.96 32.62 -54.59
C ALA A 4 7.94 32.51 -53.45
N ILE A 5 6.88 33.33 -53.45
CA ILE A 5 5.92 33.41 -52.33
C ILE A 5 4.63 32.62 -52.63
N SER A 6 4.35 32.33 -53.91
CA SER A 6 3.12 31.67 -54.35
C SER A 6 3.08 30.16 -54.03
N ASP A 7 4.23 29.49 -53.93
CA ASP A 7 4.29 28.03 -53.79
C ASP A 7 4.18 27.54 -52.33
N MET A 8 4.63 28.34 -51.36
CA MET A 8 4.58 27.96 -49.94
C MET A 8 3.17 28.05 -49.33
N ILE A 9 2.32 28.94 -49.83
CA ILE A 9 0.95 29.10 -49.28
C ILE A 9 0.05 27.93 -49.68
N ARG A 10 0.31 27.29 -50.82
CA ARG A 10 -0.53 26.21 -51.35
C ARG A 10 -0.34 24.87 -50.62
N GLN A 11 0.83 24.61 -50.04
CA GLN A 11 1.08 23.38 -49.28
C GLN A 11 0.57 23.42 -47.84
N VAL A 12 0.43 24.60 -47.23
CA VAL A 12 -0.08 24.71 -45.85
C VAL A 12 -1.59 24.50 -45.79
N ILE A 13 -2.33 24.84 -46.85
CA ILE A 13 -3.80 24.76 -46.85
C ILE A 13 -4.30 23.31 -47.09
N LEU A 14 -3.53 22.45 -47.76
CA LEU A 14 -3.97 21.08 -48.06
C LEU A 14 -3.73 20.05 -46.94
N SER A 15 -3.00 20.39 -45.87
CA SER A 15 -2.68 19.43 -44.79
C SER A 15 -3.58 19.54 -43.56
N VAL A 16 -4.44 20.57 -43.46
CA VAL A 16 -5.26 20.84 -42.26
C VAL A 16 -6.73 20.37 -42.42
N LEU A 17 -7.11 19.90 -43.61
CA LEU A 17 -8.52 19.65 -43.96
C LEU A 17 -9.16 18.26 -43.66
N PRO A 18 -8.55 17.24 -43.03
CA PRO A 18 -9.28 15.99 -42.73
C PRO A 18 -9.87 15.90 -41.32
N LEU A 19 -9.69 16.89 -40.43
CA LEU A 19 -10.03 16.72 -39.00
C LEU A 19 -11.50 17.01 -38.60
N LEU A 20 -12.38 17.36 -39.53
CA LEU A 20 -13.78 17.72 -39.23
C LEU A 20 -14.82 16.65 -39.62
N ALA A 21 -14.42 15.47 -40.08
CA ALA A 21 -15.32 14.41 -40.54
C ALA A 21 -15.61 13.29 -39.50
N PHE A 22 -15.65 13.61 -38.19
CA PHE A 22 -16.04 12.65 -37.14
C PHE A 22 -17.23 13.09 -36.28
N CYS A 23 -18.04 14.04 -36.75
CA CYS A 23 -19.40 14.19 -36.23
C CYS A 23 -20.31 13.17 -36.93
N CYS A 24 -21.01 12.35 -36.15
CA CYS A 24 -22.02 11.35 -36.53
C CYS A 24 -21.58 9.87 -36.65
N LEU A 25 -20.85 9.37 -35.65
CA LEU A 25 -21.07 7.99 -35.21
C LEU A 25 -22.09 8.01 -34.06
N PRO A 26 -23.14 7.16 -34.08
CA PRO A 26 -24.01 6.96 -32.93
C PRO A 26 -23.17 6.46 -31.76
N MET A 27 -23.00 7.29 -30.74
CA MET A 27 -22.33 6.90 -29.49
C MET A 27 -23.16 5.81 -28.82
N LYS A 28 -22.74 4.55 -28.98
CA LYS A 28 -23.02 3.52 -27.99
C LYS A 28 -22.36 3.98 -26.69
N PRO A 29 -23.04 3.98 -25.52
CA PRO A 29 -22.39 4.33 -24.26
C PRO A 29 -21.33 3.28 -23.96
N THR A 30 -20.08 3.59 -24.32
CA THR A 30 -18.90 2.85 -23.90
C THR A 30 -18.69 3.21 -22.45
N ASN A 31 -19.27 2.41 -21.55
CA ASN A 31 -18.80 2.36 -20.17
C ASN A 31 -17.31 1.94 -20.24
N PRO A 32 -16.36 2.78 -19.81
CA PRO A 32 -14.94 2.45 -19.92
C PRO A 32 -14.62 1.24 -19.05
N GLY A 33 -13.88 0.31 -19.64
CA GLY A 33 -13.74 -1.06 -19.21
C GLY A 33 -13.28 -1.31 -17.77
N ILE A 34 -13.81 -2.39 -17.21
CA ILE A 34 -13.01 -3.31 -16.43
C ILE A 34 -13.30 -4.71 -17.00
N PRO A 35 -12.30 -5.46 -17.49
CA PRO A 35 -12.48 -6.86 -17.85
C PRO A 35 -12.96 -7.64 -16.62
N ALA A 36 -13.85 -8.61 -16.83
CA ALA A 36 -14.34 -9.48 -15.78
C ALA A 36 -13.17 -10.13 -15.02
N ASN A 37 -12.93 -9.71 -13.78
CA ASN A 37 -12.19 -10.52 -12.83
C ASN A 37 -13.22 -11.21 -11.92
N PRO A 38 -13.41 -12.54 -12.01
CA PRO A 38 -14.23 -13.29 -11.07
C PRO A 38 -13.45 -13.39 -9.75
N GLY A 39 -13.54 -12.34 -8.95
CA GLY A 39 -12.72 -12.21 -7.76
C GLY A 39 -13.09 -10.96 -6.98
N GLY A 40 -14.38 -10.76 -6.75
CA GLY A 40 -14.84 -9.93 -5.63
C GLY A 40 -14.48 -10.62 -4.32
N GLY A 41 -13.18 -10.75 -4.05
CA GLY A 41 -12.69 -11.07 -2.72
C GLY A 41 -13.12 -9.89 -1.85
N MET A 42 -13.93 -10.16 -0.83
CA MET A 42 -14.21 -9.20 0.23
C MET A 42 -12.88 -8.54 0.66
N PRO A 43 -12.86 -7.23 1.00
CA PRO A 43 -11.66 -6.59 1.51
C PRO A 43 -11.06 -7.49 2.60
N LYS A 44 -9.86 -8.02 2.35
CA LYS A 44 -9.23 -8.95 3.27
C LYS A 44 -8.84 -8.12 4.48
N ALA A 45 -9.60 -8.30 5.56
CA ALA A 45 -9.33 -7.61 6.81
C ALA A 45 -7.87 -7.87 7.20
N CYS A 46 -7.22 -6.81 7.67
CA CYS A 46 -5.91 -6.89 8.30
C CYS A 46 -5.93 -8.00 9.34
N THR A 47 -4.91 -8.85 9.34
CA THR A 47 -4.78 -9.95 10.30
C THR A 47 -4.95 -9.44 11.73
N ALA A 48 -5.57 -10.22 12.62
CA ALA A 48 -5.70 -9.80 14.01
C ALA A 48 -4.33 -9.80 14.71
N ILE A 49 -3.66 -8.64 14.75
CA ILE A 49 -2.51 -8.39 15.61
C ILE A 49 -3.03 -8.00 16.99
N SER A 50 -2.52 -8.64 18.02
CA SER A 50 -2.86 -8.35 19.41
C SER A 50 -1.67 -7.75 20.15
N GLN A 51 -1.96 -7.02 21.22
CA GLN A 51 -0.94 -6.55 22.14
C GLN A 51 -0.29 -7.74 22.86
N TRP A 52 1.04 -7.76 22.89
CA TRP A 52 1.79 -8.59 23.83
C TRP A 52 1.75 -7.91 25.20
N PRO A 53 1.19 -8.54 26.25
CA PRO A 53 1.20 -7.97 27.59
C PRO A 53 2.59 -7.50 28.01
N VAL A 54 2.67 -6.25 28.49
CA VAL A 54 3.94 -5.61 28.87
C VAL A 54 4.69 -6.40 29.94
N VAL A 55 3.95 -6.96 30.90
CA VAL A 55 4.50 -7.83 31.95
C VAL A 55 5.19 -9.07 31.37
N ASP A 56 4.57 -9.70 30.37
CA ASP A 56 5.12 -10.90 29.72
C ASP A 56 6.30 -10.56 28.81
N CYS A 57 6.24 -9.43 28.11
CA CYS A 57 7.35 -8.95 27.29
C CYS A 57 8.57 -8.61 28.16
N ASN A 58 8.36 -7.89 29.26
CA ASN A 58 9.43 -7.55 30.21
C ASN A 58 10.00 -8.79 30.89
N ALA A 59 9.21 -9.85 31.09
CA ALA A 59 9.73 -11.12 31.62
C ALA A 59 10.72 -11.80 30.65
N VAL A 60 10.56 -11.60 29.33
CA VAL A 60 11.48 -12.13 28.31
C VAL A 60 12.71 -11.25 28.13
N TYR A 61 12.55 -9.92 28.11
CA TYR A 61 13.63 -8.97 27.85
C TYR A 61 14.18 -8.27 29.10
N SER A 62 13.91 -8.82 30.28
CA SER A 62 14.26 -8.22 31.57
C SER A 62 15.73 -7.82 31.63
N GLY A 63 15.99 -6.54 31.93
CA GLY A 63 17.35 -6.01 32.08
C GLY A 63 18.08 -5.68 30.77
N LEU A 64 17.48 -5.94 29.61
CA LEU A 64 18.02 -5.56 28.29
C LEU A 64 17.24 -4.41 27.66
N PHE A 65 15.90 -4.48 27.72
CA PHE A 65 15.01 -3.49 27.15
C PHE A 65 13.82 -3.25 28.06
N THR A 66 13.19 -2.09 27.91
CA THR A 66 11.90 -1.78 28.53
C THR A 66 10.78 -2.00 27.53
N CYS A 67 9.86 -2.92 27.83
CA CYS A 67 8.68 -3.11 27.01
C CYS A 67 7.60 -2.07 27.32
N SER A 68 6.88 -1.63 26.29
CA SER A 68 5.67 -0.81 26.39
C SER A 68 4.59 -1.30 25.44
N ALA A 69 3.33 -0.93 25.74
CA ALA A 69 2.19 -1.37 24.93
C ALA A 69 2.16 -0.64 23.59
N ILE A 70 1.84 -1.38 22.53
CA ILE A 70 1.51 -0.80 21.21
C ILE A 70 0.12 -0.13 21.27
N SER A 71 -0.13 0.85 20.42
CA SER A 71 -1.49 1.34 20.16
C SER A 71 -2.00 0.72 18.87
N ILE A 72 -3.21 0.15 18.90
CA ILE A 72 -3.84 -0.49 17.74
C ILE A 72 -5.09 0.31 17.38
N ASN A 73 -5.21 0.70 16.11
CA ASN A 73 -6.42 1.30 15.56
C ASN A 73 -6.73 0.71 14.18
N ALA A 74 -7.84 1.14 13.57
CA ALA A 74 -8.26 0.62 12.26
C ALA A 74 -7.27 0.95 11.11
N ALA A 75 -6.45 1.99 11.27
CA ALA A 75 -5.48 2.42 10.26
C ALA A 75 -4.12 1.71 10.40
N GLY A 76 -3.82 1.16 11.58
CA GLY A 76 -2.54 0.53 11.84
C GLY A 76 -2.18 0.42 13.31
N ILE A 77 -0.88 0.23 13.54
CA ILE A 77 -0.30 -0.05 14.84
C ILE A 77 0.87 0.91 15.05
N THR A 78 0.93 1.53 16.21
CA THR A 78 2.00 2.48 16.56
C THR A 78 2.69 2.11 17.85
N CYS A 79 3.99 2.43 17.92
CA CYS A 79 4.78 2.41 19.13
C CYS A 79 4.99 3.84 19.65
N PRO A 80 4.61 4.14 20.90
CA PRO A 80 4.83 5.46 21.47
C PRO A 80 6.33 5.73 21.69
N VAL A 81 7.11 4.70 22.00
CA VAL A 81 8.55 4.78 22.25
C VAL A 81 9.23 3.52 21.70
N GLY A 82 10.39 3.68 21.06
CA GLY A 82 11.24 2.57 20.66
C GLY A 82 10.80 1.83 19.38
N ASN A 83 11.16 0.56 19.28
CA ASN A 83 10.95 -0.29 18.10
C ASN A 83 9.88 -1.36 18.38
N PHE A 84 9.24 -1.89 17.34
CA PHE A 84 8.36 -3.04 17.56
C PHE A 84 9.16 -4.33 17.76
N ILE A 85 8.64 -5.19 18.63
CA ILE A 85 9.04 -6.58 18.77
C ILE A 85 7.82 -7.49 18.66
N MET A 86 7.97 -8.60 17.94
CA MET A 86 6.97 -9.67 17.89
C MET A 86 7.39 -10.82 18.81
N LYS A 87 6.43 -11.36 19.56
CA LYS A 87 6.66 -12.56 20.38
C LYS A 87 7.10 -13.71 19.49
N GLY A 88 8.25 -14.32 19.81
CA GLY A 88 8.84 -15.41 19.02
C GLY A 88 9.76 -14.95 17.88
N SER A 89 9.86 -13.64 17.64
CA SER A 89 10.87 -13.06 16.73
C SER A 89 12.10 -12.60 17.52
N THR A 90 13.28 -12.74 16.92
CA THR A 90 14.52 -12.10 17.40
C THR A 90 14.83 -10.80 16.66
N GLY A 91 14.05 -10.47 15.63
CA GLY A 91 14.21 -9.27 14.80
C GLY A 91 13.38 -8.11 15.32
N PHE A 92 14.00 -6.94 15.40
CA PHE A 92 13.34 -5.67 15.71
C PHE A 92 12.83 -5.04 14.42
N LEU A 93 11.59 -4.55 14.44
CA LEU A 93 11.08 -3.72 13.36
C LEU A 93 11.33 -2.27 13.77
N SER A 94 12.29 -1.63 13.11
CA SER A 94 12.73 -0.26 13.34
C SER A 94 11.75 0.89 13.01
N PRO A 95 10.56 0.69 12.42
CA PRO A 95 9.56 1.76 12.38
C PRO A 95 8.79 1.82 13.70
N THR A 96 8.35 3.01 14.05
CA THR A 96 7.35 3.25 15.10
C THR A 96 5.91 3.11 14.63
N SER A 97 5.68 2.84 13.33
CA SER A 97 4.34 2.67 12.76
C SER A 97 4.28 1.59 11.69
N ILE A 98 3.25 0.76 11.77
CA ILE A 98 2.86 -0.24 10.79
C ILE A 98 1.46 0.16 10.30
N VAL A 99 1.32 0.41 9.00
CA VAL A 99 0.03 0.73 8.38
C VAL A 99 -0.55 -0.55 7.80
N CYS A 100 -1.85 -0.75 7.95
CA CYS A 100 -2.53 -1.79 7.20
C CYS A 100 -3.24 -1.23 5.98
N ASP A 101 -2.98 -1.86 4.83
CA ASP A 101 -3.81 -1.71 3.65
C ASP A 101 -5.00 -2.69 3.73
N SER A 102 -6.19 -2.16 4.03
CA SER A 102 -7.42 -2.94 4.12
C SER A 102 -7.92 -3.50 2.78
N ALA A 103 -7.42 -3.01 1.64
CA ALA A 103 -7.77 -3.54 0.34
C ALA A 103 -7.00 -4.84 0.03
N THR A 104 -5.73 -4.89 0.43
CA THR A 104 -4.85 -6.04 0.17
C THR A 104 -4.62 -6.95 1.37
N GLY A 105 -4.96 -6.50 2.58
CA GLY A 105 -4.68 -7.21 3.83
C GLY A 105 -3.18 -7.26 4.17
N GLN A 106 -2.40 -6.31 3.64
CA GLN A 106 -0.95 -6.23 3.85
C GLN A 106 -0.62 -5.19 4.91
N TYR A 107 0.40 -5.49 5.70
CA TYR A 107 1.02 -4.55 6.60
C TYR A 107 2.26 -3.96 5.96
N THR A 108 2.40 -2.64 6.03
CA THR A 108 3.56 -1.91 5.53
C THR A 108 4.22 -1.18 6.67
N THR A 109 5.52 -1.36 6.84
CA THR A 109 6.33 -0.55 7.74
C THR A 109 6.51 0.86 7.17
N VAL A 110 6.15 1.90 7.92
CA VAL A 110 6.21 3.28 7.39
C VAL A 110 7.64 3.72 7.07
N ALA A 111 8.63 3.25 7.84
CA ALA A 111 10.02 3.67 7.69
C ALA A 111 10.82 2.84 6.66
N ALA A 112 10.55 1.53 6.56
CA ALA A 112 11.33 0.62 5.71
C ALA A 112 10.62 0.23 4.41
N SER A 113 9.33 0.57 4.25
CA SER A 113 8.49 0.13 3.13
C SER A 113 8.48 -1.39 2.94
N GLU A 114 8.79 -2.13 4.01
CA GLU A 114 8.70 -3.58 4.03
C GLU A 114 7.24 -3.96 4.18
N THR A 115 6.79 -4.85 3.29
CA THR A 115 5.44 -5.36 3.28
C THR A 115 5.43 -6.79 3.77
N PHE A 116 4.50 -7.11 4.66
CA PHE A 116 4.27 -8.47 5.12
C PHE A 116 2.77 -8.74 5.24
N ASN A 117 2.41 -10.02 5.15
CA ASN A 117 1.03 -10.48 5.25
C ASN A 117 0.91 -11.61 6.28
N GLU A 118 -0.32 -12.03 6.54
CA GLU A 118 -0.65 -13.11 7.49
C GLU A 118 0.15 -14.40 7.27
N ALA A 119 0.32 -14.80 6.01
CA ALA A 119 0.98 -16.06 5.69
C ALA A 119 2.48 -15.98 6.04
N MET A 120 3.10 -14.83 5.78
CA MET A 120 4.49 -14.57 6.19
C MET A 120 4.64 -14.55 7.71
N LEU A 121 3.72 -13.90 8.44
CA LEU A 121 3.75 -13.87 9.90
C LEU A 121 3.54 -15.26 10.50
N THR A 122 2.57 -16.01 9.98
CA THR A 122 2.28 -17.38 10.44
C THR A 122 3.48 -18.30 10.22
N THR A 123 4.13 -18.18 9.07
CA THR A 123 5.28 -19.04 8.70
C THR A 123 6.52 -18.72 9.54
N ASN A 124 6.80 -17.43 9.78
CA ASN A 124 8.05 -17.02 10.42
C ASN A 124 7.96 -16.93 11.95
N ILE A 125 6.77 -16.68 12.50
CA ILE A 125 6.59 -16.33 13.92
C ILE A 125 5.55 -17.24 14.60
N GLY A 126 4.52 -17.66 13.86
CA GLY A 126 3.40 -18.42 14.40
C GLY A 126 2.31 -17.52 14.99
N ALA A 127 1.10 -18.08 15.12
CA ALA A 127 -0.06 -17.40 15.69
C ALA A 127 -0.26 -17.79 17.17
N PRO A 128 -0.79 -16.92 18.04
CA PRO A 128 -1.26 -15.55 17.75
C PRO A 128 -0.12 -14.53 17.60
N PHE A 129 -0.34 -13.50 16.77
CA PHE A 129 0.62 -12.42 16.54
C PHE A 129 0.55 -11.41 17.69
N LEU A 130 1.49 -11.51 18.62
CA LEU A 130 1.60 -10.62 19.78
C LEU A 130 2.73 -9.61 19.54
N LEU A 131 2.41 -8.30 19.51
CA LEU A 131 3.38 -7.22 19.37
C LEU A 131 3.49 -6.36 20.64
N ALA A 132 4.71 -5.96 20.97
CA ALA A 132 5.01 -4.91 21.94
C ALA A 132 5.99 -3.89 21.35
N CYS A 133 6.21 -2.80 22.07
CA CYS A 133 7.29 -1.86 21.82
C CYS A 133 8.44 -2.15 22.78
N ILE A 134 9.67 -1.94 22.34
CA ILE A 134 10.87 -2.03 23.18
C ILE A 134 11.74 -0.79 23.03
N SER A 135 12.31 -0.32 24.14
CA SER A 135 13.25 0.80 24.18
C SER A 135 14.45 0.49 25.07
#